data_AF-A0A2V9UMQ2-F1
#
_entry.id   AF-A0A2V9UMQ2-F1
#
_cell.length_a   1.000
_cell.length_b   1.000
_cell.length_c   1.000
_cell.angle_alpha   90.00
_cell.angle_beta   90.00
_cell.angle_gamma   90.00
#
_symmetry.space_group_name_H-M   'P 1'
#
loop_
_entity.id
_entity.type
_entity.pdbx_description
1 polymer ?
#
loop_
_entity_poly.entity_id
_entity_poly.type
_entity_poly.pdbx_seq_one_letter_code
_entity_poly.pdbx_strand_id
1 'polypeptide(L)'
;MLTRPASWLTAKRVRIHGLLLAVCLWTIYAVDISTPGLRDRYGLVKGTDFLHFYTLGSLALRGRGDLLYDMRAQAIGVRERIPEAAEVFYLPLYGPQVSLLFAPLARLPYGWALTAWLSFNVVIYALCCYAILKRCANLQSHGWTALILAIAFPGFLHLILWGQTSGLALLCFTLGFLAINSERHFLASLAIG
;
A
#
# COMPACT_ATOMS: atom_id res chain seq x y z
N MET A 1 -8.12 -19.96 -28.05
CA MET A 1 -9.54 -20.37 -27.99
C MET A 1 -10.07 -19.95 -26.61
N LEU A 2 -10.64 -18.75 -26.49
CA LEU A 2 -11.18 -18.27 -25.21
C LEU A 2 -12.52 -18.98 -24.98
N THR A 3 -12.59 -19.82 -23.95
CA THR A 3 -13.80 -20.50 -23.50
C THR A 3 -14.92 -19.47 -23.31
N ARG A 4 -16.12 -19.73 -23.85
CA ARG A 4 -17.31 -18.93 -23.57
C ARG A 4 -17.37 -18.65 -22.06
N PRO A 5 -17.48 -17.39 -21.61
CA PRO A 5 -17.70 -17.13 -20.20
C PRO A 5 -18.91 -17.96 -19.77
N ALA A 6 -18.77 -18.73 -18.69
CA ALA A 6 -19.85 -19.55 -18.17
C ALA A 6 -21.11 -18.68 -18.12
N SER A 7 -22.26 -19.17 -18.58
CA SER A 7 -23.51 -18.40 -18.74
C SER A 7 -23.97 -17.65 -17.49
N TRP A 8 -23.40 -18.00 -16.33
CA TRP A 8 -23.58 -17.35 -15.04
C TRP A 8 -22.77 -16.03 -14.83
N LEU A 9 -21.68 -15.79 -15.55
CA LEU A 9 -20.81 -14.62 -15.38
C LEU A 9 -21.35 -13.40 -16.14
N THR A 10 -22.32 -12.71 -15.56
CA THR A 10 -22.86 -11.45 -16.11
C THR A 10 -22.26 -10.22 -15.43
N ALA A 11 -22.15 -9.10 -16.16
CA ALA A 11 -21.63 -7.84 -15.62
C ALA A 11 -22.39 -7.38 -14.35
N LYS A 12 -23.72 -7.58 -14.33
CA LYS A 12 -24.57 -7.31 -13.15
C LYS A 12 -24.14 -8.13 -11.94
N ARG A 13 -23.92 -9.45 -12.12
CA ARG A 13 -23.50 -10.33 -11.03
C ARG A 13 -22.12 -9.96 -10.54
N VAL A 14 -21.15 -9.75 -11.43
CA VAL A 14 -19.79 -9.31 -11.06
C VAL A 14 -19.84 -8.03 -10.22
N ARG A 15 -20.64 -7.05 -10.63
CA ARG A 15 -20.83 -5.80 -9.88
C ARG A 15 -21.39 -6.03 -8.47
N ILE A 16 -22.42 -6.86 -8.34
CA ILE A 16 -23.04 -7.16 -7.04
C ILE A 16 -22.05 -7.87 -6.11
N HIS A 17 -21.36 -8.91 -6.60
CA HIS A 17 -20.39 -9.65 -5.79
C HIS A 17 -19.20 -8.76 -5.41
N GLY A 18 -18.72 -7.91 -6.33
CA GLY A 18 -17.68 -6.93 -6.04
C GLY A 18 -18.11 -5.93 -4.97
N LEU A 19 -19.35 -5.41 -5.04
CA LEU A 19 -19.87 -4.48 -4.04
C LEU A 19 -20.00 -5.15 -2.67
N LEU A 20 -20.56 -6.36 -2.61
CA LEU A 20 -20.65 -7.13 -1.37
C LEU A 20 -19.28 -7.38 -0.76
N LEU A 21 -18.30 -7.79 -1.57
CA LEU A 21 -16.93 -8.01 -1.13
C LEU A 21 -16.30 -6.72 -0.60
N ALA A 22 -16.44 -5.60 -1.31
CA ALA A 22 -15.96 -4.29 -0.85
C ALA A 22 -16.58 -3.93 0.51
N VAL A 23 -17.91 -4.01 0.63
CA VAL A 23 -18.60 -3.68 1.89
C VAL A 23 -18.10 -4.56 3.03
N CYS A 24 -17.98 -5.87 2.84
CA CYS A 24 -17.47 -6.78 3.86
C CYS A 24 -16.04 -6.42 4.29
N LEU A 25 -15.12 -6.27 3.32
CA LEU A 25 -13.72 -5.97 3.58
C LEU A 25 -13.53 -4.63 4.31
N TRP A 26 -14.16 -3.57 3.82
CA TRP A 26 -14.03 -2.24 4.38
C TRP A 26 -14.78 -2.08 5.71
N THR A 27 -15.87 -2.82 5.93
CA THR A 27 -16.53 -2.86 7.24
C THR A 27 -15.65 -3.54 8.27
N ILE A 28 -15.05 -4.69 7.94
CA ILE A 28 -14.10 -5.38 8.84
C ILE A 28 -12.94 -4.46 9.20
N TYR A 29 -12.36 -3.79 8.20
CA TYR A 29 -11.28 -2.83 8.43
C TYR A 29 -11.71 -1.65 9.30
N ALA A 30 -12.84 -1.01 8.99
CA ALA A 30 -13.37 0.11 9.79
C ALA A 30 -13.63 -0.30 11.24
N VAL A 31 -14.18 -1.49 11.45
CA VAL A 31 -14.38 -2.08 12.77
C VAL A 31 -13.04 -2.25 13.47
N ASP A 32 -12.03 -2.81 12.81
CA ASP A 32 -10.69 -3.04 13.36
C ASP A 32 -9.97 -1.75 13.78
N ILE A 33 -10.00 -0.70 12.95
CA ILE A 33 -9.31 0.56 13.25
C ILE A 33 -10.09 1.50 14.17
N SER A 34 -11.34 1.18 14.52
CA SER A 34 -12.21 2.05 15.33
C SER A 34 -11.75 2.25 16.78
N THR A 35 -10.77 1.46 17.24
CA THR A 35 -10.16 1.63 18.56
C THR A 35 -9.43 2.97 18.67
N PRO A 36 -9.55 3.69 19.80
CA PRO A 36 -8.77 4.90 20.04
C PRO A 36 -7.26 4.63 20.04
N GLY A 37 -6.49 5.62 19.62
CA GLY A 37 -5.02 5.54 19.62
C GLY A 37 -4.43 4.75 18.46
N LEU A 38 -3.18 4.31 18.66
CA LEU A 38 -2.35 3.68 17.62
C LEU A 38 -2.51 2.18 17.50
N ARG A 39 -3.23 1.53 18.43
CA ARG A 39 -3.49 0.09 18.37
C ARG A 39 -4.84 -0.21 17.75
N ASP A 40 -4.91 -1.28 16.96
CA ASP A 40 -6.15 -1.84 16.42
C ASP A 40 -6.87 -2.72 17.46
N ARG A 41 -7.94 -3.42 17.05
CA ARG A 41 -8.72 -4.29 17.96
C ARG A 41 -8.00 -5.57 18.37
N TYR A 42 -6.99 -5.98 17.60
CA TYR A 42 -6.15 -7.14 17.91
C TYR A 42 -4.92 -6.75 18.73
N GLY A 43 -4.76 -5.46 19.05
CA GLY A 43 -3.62 -4.95 19.80
C GLY A 43 -2.37 -4.72 18.95
N LEU A 44 -2.46 -4.88 17.62
CA LEU A 44 -1.37 -4.54 16.71
C LEU A 44 -1.31 -3.04 16.49
N VAL A 45 -0.14 -2.53 16.14
CA VAL A 45 0.03 -1.13 15.80
C VAL A 45 -0.53 -0.89 14.41
N LYS A 46 -1.43 0.09 14.26
CA LYS A 46 -2.00 0.48 12.97
C LYS A 46 -0.88 0.81 11.99
N GLY A 47 -0.91 0.19 10.82
CA GLY A 47 0.17 0.30 9.83
C GLY A 47 1.43 -0.46 10.22
N THR A 48 1.31 -1.74 10.60
CA THR A 48 2.44 -2.55 11.09
C THR A 48 3.63 -2.58 10.14
N ASP A 49 3.45 -2.61 8.81
CA ASP A 49 4.61 -2.57 7.92
C ASP A 49 5.18 -1.15 7.83
N PHE A 50 4.32 -0.13 7.85
CA PHE A 50 4.75 1.26 7.91
C PHE A 50 5.56 1.61 9.15
N LEU A 51 5.26 1.01 10.31
CA LEU A 51 6.05 1.17 11.53
C LEU A 51 7.53 0.82 11.31
N HIS A 52 7.80 -0.25 10.55
CA HIS A 52 9.17 -0.60 10.18
C HIS A 52 9.81 0.50 9.34
N PHE A 53 9.14 0.95 8.28
CA PHE A 53 9.65 2.02 7.40
C PHE A 53 9.89 3.33 8.15
N TYR A 54 8.99 3.70 9.05
CA TYR A 54 9.11 4.88 9.91
C TYR A 54 10.32 4.79 10.86
N THR A 55 10.61 3.59 11.37
CA THR A 55 11.80 3.31 12.19
C THR A 55 13.08 3.50 11.41
N LEU A 56 13.13 2.95 10.19
CA LEU A 56 14.26 3.12 9.28
C LEU A 56 14.48 4.59 8.91
N GLY A 57 13.40 5.32 8.60
CA GLY A 57 13.43 6.76 8.37
C GLY A 57 13.94 7.55 9.58
N SER A 58 13.55 7.14 10.78
CA SER A 58 13.99 7.73 12.04
C SER A 58 15.50 7.55 12.29
N LEU A 59 16.06 6.41 11.90
CA LEU A 59 17.51 6.16 11.97
C LEU A 59 18.26 7.06 10.98
N ALA A 60 17.77 7.16 9.73
CA ALA A 60 18.36 8.02 8.72
C ALA A 60 18.37 9.50 9.14
N LEU A 61 17.28 10.01 9.72
CA LEU A 61 17.22 11.39 10.24
C LEU A 61 18.25 11.67 11.34
N ARG A 62 18.57 10.67 12.17
CA ARG A 62 19.54 10.78 13.25
C ARG A 62 20.98 10.52 12.80
N GLY A 63 21.21 10.25 11.51
CA GLY A 63 22.51 9.84 10.99
C GLY A 63 22.99 8.49 11.52
N ARG A 64 22.08 7.65 12.03
CA ARG A 64 22.38 6.36 12.67
C ARG A 64 22.32 5.20 11.68
N GLY A 65 23.02 5.34 10.56
CA GLY A 65 23.14 4.28 9.55
C GLY A 65 23.86 3.03 10.06
N ASP A 66 24.68 3.19 11.11
CA ASP A 66 25.35 2.10 11.84
C ASP A 66 24.36 1.10 12.45
N LEU A 67 23.15 1.56 12.82
CA LEU A 67 22.11 0.73 13.43
C LEU A 67 21.11 0.15 12.42
N LEU A 68 21.33 0.37 11.12
CA LEU A 68 20.38 -0.03 10.07
C LEU A 68 20.12 -1.54 10.03
N TYR A 69 21.10 -2.33 10.48
CA TYR A 69 21.02 -3.79 10.51
C TYR A 69 21.05 -4.37 11.93
N ASP A 70 20.86 -3.53 12.95
CA ASP A 70 20.74 -3.96 14.35
C ASP A 70 19.26 -4.02 14.78
N MET A 71 18.74 -5.24 14.82
CA MET A 71 17.36 -5.54 15.21
C MET A 71 17.02 -5.05 16.63
N ARG A 72 17.95 -5.19 17.58
CA ARG A 72 17.70 -4.83 18.98
C ARG A 72 17.70 -3.31 19.13
N ALA A 73 18.63 -2.62 18.48
CA ALA A 73 18.69 -1.17 18.49
C ALA A 73 17.44 -0.55 17.85
N GLN A 74 16.92 -1.15 16.78
CA GLN A 74 15.66 -0.74 16.17
C GLN A 74 14.46 -0.92 17.10
N ALA A 75 14.33 -2.07 17.75
CA ALA A 75 13.24 -2.33 18.70
C ALA A 75 13.26 -1.33 19.88
N ILE A 76 14.45 -1.03 20.42
CA ILE A 76 14.61 -0.01 21.48
C ILE A 76 14.19 1.37 20.97
N GLY A 77 14.66 1.76 19.77
CA GLY A 77 14.33 3.06 19.17
C GLY A 77 12.83 3.23 18.86
N VAL A 78 12.15 2.15 18.48
CA VAL A 78 10.68 2.12 18.32
C VAL A 78 10.00 2.38 19.66
N ARG A 79 10.38 1.61 20.69
CA ARG A 79 9.78 1.71 22.03
C ARG A 79 9.88 3.11 22.63
N GLU A 80 10.99 3.81 22.42
CA GLU A 80 11.18 5.18 22.90
C GLU A 80 10.24 6.19 22.22
N ARG A 81 9.93 5.98 20.93
CA ARG A 81 9.13 6.92 20.12
C ARG A 81 7.65 6.58 20.11
N ILE A 82 7.32 5.30 20.19
CA ILE A 82 5.98 4.74 20.08
C ILE A 82 5.86 3.66 21.16
N PRO A 83 5.58 4.04 22.42
CA PRO A 83 5.44 3.09 23.53
C PRO A 83 4.43 1.97 23.25
N GLU A 84 3.39 2.27 22.47
CA GLU A 84 2.36 1.30 22.04
C GLU A 84 2.91 0.20 21.12
N ALA A 85 4.10 0.40 20.54
CA ALA A 85 4.78 -0.52 19.62
C ALA A 85 5.95 -1.28 20.26
N ALA A 86 6.09 -1.23 21.60
CA ALA A 86 7.27 -1.71 22.32
C ALA A 86 7.64 -3.19 22.13
N GLU A 87 6.69 -4.02 21.68
CA GLU A 87 6.87 -5.48 21.54
C GLU A 87 7.16 -5.91 20.10
N VAL A 88 7.28 -4.97 19.16
CA VAL A 88 7.43 -5.29 17.73
C VAL A 88 8.90 -5.40 17.35
N PHE A 89 9.24 -6.51 16.71
CA PHE A 89 10.57 -6.80 16.18
C PHE A 89 10.49 -6.96 14.66
N TYR A 90 11.35 -6.24 13.94
CA TYR A 90 11.48 -6.37 12.50
C TYR A 90 12.84 -6.92 12.12
N LEU A 91 12.85 -7.79 11.11
CA LEU A 91 14.10 -8.21 10.51
C LEU A 91 14.62 -7.08 9.61
N PRO A 92 15.85 -6.58 9.81
CA PRO A 92 16.36 -5.43 9.06
C PRO A 92 16.81 -5.86 7.66
N LEU A 93 15.84 -6.04 6.76
CA LEU A 93 16.06 -6.52 5.39
C LEU A 93 16.24 -5.39 4.37
N TYR A 94 15.77 -4.19 4.69
CA TYR A 94 15.73 -3.09 3.74
C TYR A 94 17.07 -2.37 3.65
N GLY A 95 17.45 -2.01 2.41
CA GLY A 95 18.63 -1.19 2.17
C GLY A 95 18.46 0.27 2.60
N PRO A 96 19.56 1.04 2.68
CA PRO A 96 19.55 2.44 3.13
C PRO A 96 18.63 3.35 2.30
N GLN A 97 18.36 2.99 1.03
CA GLN A 97 17.44 3.71 0.17
C GLN A 97 16.02 3.82 0.75
N VAL A 98 15.54 2.78 1.46
CA VAL A 98 14.23 2.82 2.11
C VAL A 98 14.27 3.78 3.29
N SER A 99 15.32 3.72 4.11
CA SER A 99 15.51 4.64 5.24
C SER A 99 15.51 6.10 4.78
N LEU A 100 16.23 6.40 3.69
CA LEU A 100 16.26 7.76 3.12
C LEU A 100 14.90 8.19 2.58
N LEU A 101 14.17 7.31 1.90
CA LEU A 101 12.83 7.58 1.38
C LEU A 101 11.83 7.95 2.49
N PHE A 102 11.88 7.28 3.63
CA PHE A 102 10.96 7.49 4.75
C PHE A 102 11.45 8.54 5.76
N ALA A 103 12.69 9.03 5.64
CA ALA A 103 13.24 10.05 6.53
C ALA A 103 12.38 11.33 6.60
N PRO A 104 11.82 11.88 5.51
CA PRO A 104 10.93 13.05 5.60
C PRO A 104 9.68 12.80 6.43
N LEU A 105 9.06 11.61 6.29
CA LEU A 105 7.87 11.23 7.04
C LEU A 105 8.18 11.02 8.52
N ALA A 106 9.38 10.54 8.84
CA ALA A 106 9.84 10.35 10.22
C ALA A 106 10.05 11.66 11.02
N ARG A 107 9.89 12.83 10.38
CA ARG A 107 9.84 14.13 11.07
C ARG A 107 8.47 14.40 11.71
N LEU A 108 7.43 13.74 11.22
CA LEU A 108 6.06 13.89 11.72
C LEU A 108 5.82 12.89 12.86
N PRO A 109 4.90 13.18 13.80
CA PRO A 109 4.41 12.17 14.73
C PRO A 109 3.83 10.97 13.97
N TYR A 110 3.98 9.77 14.52
CA TYR A 110 3.67 8.51 13.82
C TYR A 110 2.28 8.49 13.15
N GLY A 111 1.23 8.93 13.85
CA GLY A 111 -0.14 8.96 13.29
C GLY A 111 -0.28 9.86 12.05
N TRP A 112 0.38 11.02 12.05
CA TRP A 112 0.40 11.91 10.88
C TRP A 112 1.26 11.36 9.75
N ALA A 113 2.41 10.76 10.07
CA ALA A 113 3.27 10.10 9.10
C ALA A 113 2.54 8.95 8.39
N LEU A 114 1.84 8.11 9.17
CA LEU A 114 1.03 7.01 8.67
C LEU A 114 -0.10 7.54 7.79
N THR A 115 -0.85 8.54 8.26
CA THR A 115 -1.96 9.12 7.48
C THR A 115 -1.49 9.67 6.14
N ALA A 116 -0.38 10.42 6.14
CA ALA A 116 0.21 10.95 4.91
C ALA A 116 0.64 9.82 3.95
N TRP A 117 1.26 8.77 4.47
CA TRP A 117 1.68 7.62 3.67
C TRP A 117 0.52 6.82 3.08
N LEU A 118 -0.54 6.58 3.86
CA LEU A 118 -1.74 5.91 3.39
C LEU A 118 -2.46 6.75 2.33
N SER A 119 -2.63 8.06 2.55
CA SER A 119 -3.21 8.97 1.56
C SER A 119 -2.41 8.96 0.25
N PHE A 120 -1.08 8.97 0.34
CA PHE A 120 -0.21 8.88 -0.83
C PHE A 120 -0.43 7.57 -1.62
N ASN A 121 -0.53 6.43 -0.93
CA ASN A 121 -0.83 5.15 -1.57
C ASN A 121 -2.23 5.10 -2.19
N VAL A 122 -3.24 5.69 -1.55
CA VAL A 122 -4.59 5.82 -2.13
C VAL A 122 -4.55 6.62 -3.43
N VAL A 123 -3.83 7.74 -3.45
CA VAL A 123 -3.68 8.58 -4.65
C VAL A 123 -2.96 7.81 -5.76
N ILE A 124 -1.84 7.15 -5.46
CA ILE A 124 -1.14 6.32 -6.44
C ILE A 124 -2.06 5.24 -7.01
N TYR A 125 -2.73 4.48 -6.14
CA TYR A 125 -3.63 3.41 -6.57
C TYR A 125 -4.75 3.94 -7.47
N ALA A 126 -5.38 5.05 -7.09
CA ALA A 126 -6.42 5.70 -7.89
C ALA A 126 -5.89 6.17 -9.26
N LEU A 127 -4.71 6.78 -9.31
CA LEU A 127 -4.07 7.20 -10.55
C LEU A 127 -3.73 6.01 -11.46
N CYS A 128 -3.22 4.92 -10.90
CA CYS A 128 -2.93 3.69 -11.65
C CYS A 128 -4.21 3.09 -12.23
N CYS A 129 -5.26 2.92 -11.42
CA CYS A 129 -6.56 2.43 -11.88
C CYS A 129 -7.13 3.34 -12.97
N TYR A 130 -7.08 4.67 -12.78
CA TYR A 130 -7.55 5.64 -13.76
C TYR A 130 -6.79 5.54 -15.10
N ALA A 131 -5.46 5.45 -15.05
CA ALA A 131 -4.64 5.35 -16.24
C ALA A 131 -4.92 4.06 -17.04
N ILE A 132 -5.06 2.92 -16.35
CA ILE A 132 -5.42 1.64 -16.96
C ILE A 132 -6.82 1.70 -17.56
N LEU A 133 -7.80 2.26 -16.83
CA LEU A 133 -9.17 2.44 -17.33
C LEU A 133 -9.21 3.31 -18.58
N LYS A 134 -8.44 4.39 -18.61
CA LYS A 134 -8.32 5.29 -19.77
C LYS A 134 -7.66 4.61 -20.96
N ARG A 135 -6.75 3.65 -20.77
CA ARG A 135 -6.07 3.00 -21.89
C ARG A 135 -6.82 1.78 -22.43
N CYS A 136 -7.54 1.06 -21.60
CA CYS A 136 -8.21 -0.18 -21.99
C CYS A 136 -9.65 0.06 -22.43
N ALA A 137 -9.90 0.16 -23.75
CA ALA A 137 -11.23 0.43 -24.32
C ALA A 137 -12.33 -0.55 -23.85
N ASN A 138 -12.00 -1.84 -23.70
CA ASN A 138 -12.93 -2.86 -23.20
C ASN A 138 -13.32 -2.65 -21.73
N LEU A 139 -12.48 -1.96 -20.94
CA LEU A 139 -12.74 -1.64 -19.54
C LEU A 139 -13.54 -0.35 -19.40
N GLN A 140 -13.40 0.60 -20.33
CA GLN A 140 -14.13 1.86 -20.31
C GLN A 140 -15.65 1.65 -20.37
N SER A 141 -16.11 0.68 -21.18
CA SER A 141 -17.53 0.31 -21.26
C SER A 141 -18.10 -0.22 -19.94
N HIS A 142 -17.24 -0.62 -19.00
CA HIS A 142 -17.60 -1.17 -17.68
C HIS A 142 -16.94 -0.39 -16.52
N GLY A 143 -16.66 0.90 -16.69
CA GLY A 143 -15.87 1.70 -15.74
C GLY A 143 -16.36 1.62 -14.28
N TRP A 144 -17.68 1.63 -14.06
CA TRP A 144 -18.26 1.47 -12.71
C TRP A 144 -17.98 0.10 -12.09
N THR A 145 -18.09 -0.97 -12.86
CA THR A 145 -17.79 -2.32 -12.38
C THR A 145 -16.30 -2.42 -12.04
N ALA A 146 -15.43 -1.87 -12.89
CA ALA A 146 -14.00 -1.87 -12.64
C ALA A 146 -13.62 -1.05 -11.40
N LEU A 147 -14.25 0.10 -11.16
CA LEU A 147 -14.05 0.88 -9.94
C LEU A 147 -14.46 0.11 -8.69
N ILE A 148 -15.63 -0.53 -8.71
CA ILE A 148 -16.11 -1.36 -7.58
C ILE A 148 -15.12 -2.50 -7.32
N LEU A 149 -14.64 -3.17 -8.36
CA LEU A 149 -13.66 -4.25 -8.21
C LEU A 149 -12.30 -3.75 -7.72
N ALA A 150 -11.87 -2.55 -8.13
CA ALA A 150 -10.66 -1.92 -7.63
C ALA A 150 -10.76 -1.62 -6.13
N ILE A 151 -11.93 -1.17 -5.64
CA ILE A 151 -12.18 -0.95 -4.21
C ILE A 151 -12.31 -2.29 -3.47
N ALA A 152 -12.89 -3.30 -4.10
CA ALA A 152 -13.06 -4.64 -3.55
C ALA A 152 -11.78 -5.49 -3.57
N PHE A 153 -10.68 -4.98 -4.14
CA PHE A 153 -9.45 -5.74 -4.32
C PHE A 153 -8.75 -5.96 -2.97
N PRO A 154 -8.57 -7.21 -2.52
CA PRO A 154 -7.92 -7.48 -1.23
C PRO A 154 -6.50 -6.93 -1.13
N GLY A 155 -5.77 -6.87 -2.25
CA GLY A 155 -4.43 -6.28 -2.27
C GLY A 155 -4.43 -4.78 -1.98
N PHE A 156 -5.47 -4.05 -2.38
CA PHE A 156 -5.63 -2.64 -2.02
C PHE A 156 -5.96 -2.49 -0.53
N LEU A 157 -6.82 -3.36 0.01
CA LEU A 157 -7.07 -3.36 1.45
C LEU A 157 -5.78 -3.63 2.24
N HIS A 158 -5.01 -4.67 1.87
CA HIS A 158 -3.75 -5.00 2.54
C HIS A 158 -2.71 -3.88 2.43
N LEU A 159 -2.67 -3.17 1.28
CA LEU A 159 -1.82 -2.00 1.12
C LEU A 159 -2.13 -0.93 2.19
N ILE A 160 -3.42 -0.69 2.44
CA ILE A 160 -3.86 0.31 3.43
C ILE A 160 -3.72 -0.20 4.87
N LEU A 161 -4.16 -1.42 5.14
CA LEU A 161 -4.14 -2.04 6.47
C LEU A 161 -2.72 -2.03 7.06
N TRP A 162 -1.73 -2.47 6.27
CA TRP A 162 -0.36 -2.61 6.73
C TRP A 162 0.51 -1.37 6.45
N GLY A 163 0.10 -0.50 5.53
CA GLY A 163 0.91 0.65 5.10
C GLY A 163 2.11 0.24 4.24
N GLN A 164 1.91 -0.75 3.37
CA GLN A 164 2.94 -1.34 2.52
C GLN A 164 3.52 -0.39 1.47
N THR A 165 4.64 -0.79 0.87
CA THR A 165 5.28 -0.07 -0.26
C THR A 165 4.84 -0.56 -1.63
N SER A 166 3.99 -1.58 -1.70
CA SER A 166 3.52 -2.18 -2.96
C SER A 166 2.75 -1.21 -3.87
N GLY A 167 2.25 -0.08 -3.34
CA GLY A 167 1.72 1.01 -4.16
C GLY A 167 2.77 1.63 -5.09
N LEU A 168 4.00 1.82 -4.61
CA LEU A 168 5.12 2.27 -5.46
C LEU A 168 5.44 1.26 -6.55
N ALA A 169 5.46 -0.04 -6.21
CA ALA A 169 5.67 -1.09 -7.20
C ALA A 169 4.54 -1.07 -8.25
N LEU A 170 3.29 -0.93 -7.84
CA LEU A 170 2.15 -0.79 -8.76
C LEU A 170 2.32 0.41 -9.70
N LEU A 171 2.80 1.55 -9.20
CA LEU A 171 3.10 2.72 -10.02
C LEU A 171 4.16 2.39 -11.08
N CYS A 172 5.28 1.80 -10.68
CA CYS A 172 6.35 1.34 -11.58
C CYS A 172 5.81 0.41 -12.69
N PHE A 173 5.06 -0.63 -12.32
CA PHE A 173 4.45 -1.53 -13.30
C PHE A 173 3.44 -0.84 -14.22
N THR A 174 2.63 0.09 -13.68
CA THR A 174 1.66 0.84 -14.48
C THR A 174 2.36 1.75 -15.48
N LEU A 175 3.40 2.48 -15.05
CA LEU A 175 4.21 3.32 -15.95
C LEU A 175 4.90 2.47 -17.03
N GLY A 176 5.45 1.31 -16.65
CA GLY A 176 6.02 0.34 -17.59
C GLY A 176 5.00 -0.11 -18.64
N PHE A 177 3.80 -0.50 -18.22
CA PHE A 177 2.70 -0.87 -19.12
C PHE A 177 2.35 0.26 -20.10
N LEU A 178 2.16 1.50 -19.60
CA LEU A 178 1.82 2.64 -20.44
C LEU A 178 2.93 2.99 -21.44
N ALA A 179 4.20 2.86 -21.03
CA ALA A 179 5.36 3.08 -21.86
C ALA A 179 5.47 2.03 -22.98
N ILE A 180 5.28 0.74 -22.68
CA ILE A 180 5.25 -0.34 -23.69
C ILE A 180 4.17 -0.06 -24.73
N ASN A 181 2.97 0.27 -24.26
CA ASN A 181 1.83 0.54 -25.12
C ASN A 181 1.99 1.86 -25.93
N SER A 182 2.99 2.69 -25.61
CA SER A 182 3.38 3.89 -26.37
C SER A 182 4.69 3.69 -27.14
N GLU A 183 5.17 2.45 -27.29
CA GLU A 183 6.42 2.07 -27.96
C GLU A 183 7.69 2.71 -27.37
N ARG A 184 7.64 3.14 -26.11
CA ARG A 184 8.77 3.75 -25.39
C ARG A 184 9.52 2.71 -24.55
N HIS A 185 10.19 1.79 -25.23
CA HIS A 185 10.83 0.63 -24.60
C HIS A 185 11.86 1.00 -23.52
N PHE A 186 12.68 2.03 -23.73
CA PHE A 186 13.66 2.47 -22.73
C PHE A 186 12.99 2.94 -21.42
N LEU A 187 11.92 3.73 -21.51
CA LEU A 187 11.17 4.17 -20.32
C LEU A 187 10.46 3.00 -19.63
N ALA A 188 10.00 2.01 -20.40
CA ALA A 188 9.41 0.82 -19.82
C ALA A 188 10.43 0.01 -19.01
N SER A 189 11.63 -0.17 -19.54
CA SER A 189 12.73 -0.82 -18.83
C SER A 189 13.15 -0.04 -17.58
N LEU A 190 13.24 1.29 -17.66
CA LEU A 190 13.57 2.14 -16.51
C LEU A 190 12.49 2.10 -15.41
N ALA A 191 11.22 1.95 -15.79
CA ALA A 191 10.14 1.90 -14.81
C ALA A 191 10.10 0.56 -14.05
N ILE A 192 10.53 -0.54 -14.67
CA ILE A 192 10.44 -1.90 -14.11
C ILE A 192 11.75 -2.36 -13.45
N GLY A 193 12.90 -1.96 -14.01
CA GLY A 193 14.24 -2.31 -13.53
C GLY A 193 14.68 -1.47 -12.35
#